data_AF-A0A0P8A4H3-F1
#
_entry.id   AF-A0A0P8A4H3-F1
#
_cell.length_a   1.000
_cell.length_b   1.000
_cell.length_c   1.000
_cell.angle_alpha   90.00
_cell.angle_beta   90.00
_cell.angle_gamma   90.00
#
_symmetry.space_group_name_H-M   'P 1'
#
loop_
_entity.id
_entity.type
_entity.pdbx_description
1 polymer ?
#
loop_
_entity_poly.entity_id
_entity_poly.type
_entity_poly.pdbx_seq_one_letter_code
_entity_poly.pdbx_strand_id
1 'polypeptide(L)'
;MSGFWRFFRYGLLTIAALVAILITMPFILIGADTLYHSVVRYTHHYRLVLEIEDHGEIRTGSSVIGVSFSPPPPWFRNVFPTSKTRIRGEAVVVELSTGQVVVATLRHGYETSANTYRMRILARLALQQDDPRFFMEARNWEGSAELSGELIPSILLFESGDDPYSRQWLPPDSFREKLGPEFQFQRMTLEMTSDPVTRQITEKLPFMARDWDELKEEANAMGRGLPGRLFLRR
;
A
#
# COMPACT_ATOMS: atom_id res chain seq x y z
N MET A 1 46.99 -9.04 53.91
CA MET A 1 45.76 -9.70 53.41
C MET A 1 44.77 -8.73 52.73
N SER A 2 45.23 -7.63 52.09
CA SER A 2 44.34 -6.60 51.49
C SER A 2 44.24 -6.64 49.95
N GLY A 3 45.09 -7.42 49.27
CA GLY A 3 45.07 -7.55 47.80
C GLY A 3 44.04 -8.53 47.24
N PHE A 4 43.84 -9.66 47.93
CA PHE A 4 42.97 -10.76 47.48
C PHE A 4 41.48 -10.35 47.41
N TRP A 5 40.99 -9.61 48.42
CA TRP A 5 39.63 -9.09 48.46
C TRP A 5 39.36 -7.99 47.42
N ARG A 6 40.38 -7.21 47.05
CA ARG A 6 40.26 -6.21 45.97
C ARG A 6 40.10 -6.90 44.62
N PHE A 7 40.89 -7.94 44.33
CA PHE A 7 40.80 -8.69 43.08
C PHE A 7 39.43 -9.36 42.89
N PHE A 8 38.87 -9.96 43.94
CA PHE A 8 37.53 -10.55 43.91
C PHE A 8 36.43 -9.50 43.69
N ARG A 9 36.55 -8.34 44.34
CA ARG A 9 35.55 -7.26 44.22
C ARG A 9 35.57 -6.60 42.84
N TYR A 10 36.75 -6.40 42.25
CA TYR A 10 36.84 -5.88 40.87
C TYR A 10 36.42 -6.93 39.84
N GLY A 11 36.77 -8.21 40.03
CA GLY A 11 36.36 -9.29 39.12
C GLY A 11 34.85 -9.53 39.09
N LEU A 12 34.17 -9.44 40.25
CA LEU A 12 32.71 -9.56 40.29
C LEU A 12 32.03 -8.34 39.64
N LEU A 13 32.57 -7.13 39.85
CA LEU A 13 32.04 -5.91 39.24
C LEU A 13 32.24 -5.89 37.72
N THR A 14 33.36 -6.41 37.19
CA THR A 14 33.54 -6.52 35.74
C THR A 14 32.57 -7.52 35.13
N ILE A 15 32.34 -8.67 35.76
CA ILE A 15 31.34 -9.66 35.29
C ILE A 15 29.94 -9.05 35.33
N ALA A 16 29.56 -8.39 36.43
CA ALA A 16 28.26 -7.73 36.55
C ALA A 16 28.07 -6.64 35.48
N ALA A 17 29.11 -5.85 35.20
CA ALA A 17 29.08 -4.84 34.13
C ALA A 17 28.92 -5.48 32.73
N LEU A 18 29.63 -6.57 32.44
CA LEU A 18 29.50 -7.30 31.18
C LEU A 18 28.11 -7.90 30.99
N VAL A 19 27.54 -8.48 32.05
CA VAL A 19 26.16 -9.01 32.04
C VAL A 19 25.15 -7.87 31.84
N ALA A 20 25.33 -6.74 32.53
CA ALA A 20 24.46 -5.57 32.34
C ALA A 20 24.53 -5.02 30.91
N ILE A 21 25.72 -4.96 30.29
CA ILE A 21 25.88 -4.57 28.88
C ILE A 21 25.16 -5.58 27.98
N LEU A 22 25.38 -6.88 28.19
CA LEU A 22 24.77 -7.93 27.37
C LEU A 22 23.23 -7.86 27.41
N ILE A 23 22.65 -7.54 28.57
CA ILE A 23 21.19 -7.41 28.74
C ILE A 23 20.68 -6.09 28.17
N THR A 24 21.38 -4.97 28.37
CA THR A 24 20.89 -3.63 27.95
C THR A 24 21.11 -3.35 26.46
N MET A 25 22.16 -3.92 25.87
CA MET A 25 22.51 -3.73 24.46
C MET A 25 21.37 -4.05 23.48
N PRO A 26 20.63 -5.18 23.56
CA PRO A 26 19.52 -5.42 22.64
C PRO A 26 18.40 -4.37 22.76
N PHE A 27 18.11 -3.85 23.95
CA PHE A 27 17.10 -2.78 24.11
C PHE A 27 17.57 -1.47 23.50
N ILE A 28 18.85 -1.12 23.65
CA ILE A 28 19.44 0.07 23.01
C ILE A 28 19.36 -0.08 21.49
N LEU A 29 19.69 -1.26 20.95
CA LEU A 29 19.63 -1.52 19.51
C LEU A 29 18.20 -1.46 18.96
N ILE A 30 17.22 -2.08 19.65
CA ILE A 30 15.81 -2.04 19.25
C ILE A 30 15.25 -0.60 19.34
N GLY A 31 15.60 0.12 20.41
CA GLY A 31 15.22 1.53 20.58
C GLY A 31 15.80 2.42 19.49
N ALA A 32 17.08 2.24 19.15
CA ALA A 32 17.75 2.95 18.07
C ALA A 32 17.14 2.62 16.69
N ASP A 33 16.81 1.36 16.39
CA ASP A 33 16.12 0.96 15.16
C ASP A 33 14.74 1.63 15.03
N THR A 34 13.96 1.58 16.11
CA THR A 34 12.62 2.14 16.15
C THR A 34 12.66 3.66 15.95
N LEU A 35 13.57 4.35 16.65
CA LEU A 35 13.78 5.79 16.51
C LEU A 35 14.25 6.14 15.10
N TYR A 36 15.20 5.40 14.54
CA TYR A 36 15.71 5.62 13.19
C TYR A 36 14.60 5.54 12.13
N HIS A 37 13.76 4.51 12.17
CA HIS A 37 12.64 4.36 11.23
C HIS A 37 11.49 5.36 11.44
N SER A 38 11.45 6.02 12.60
CA SER A 38 10.53 7.12 12.86
C SER A 38 11.03 8.42 12.22
N VAL A 39 12.33 8.71 12.33
CA VAL A 39 12.94 9.96 11.86
C VAL A 39 13.31 9.88 10.38
N VAL A 40 13.90 8.78 9.94
CA VAL A 40 14.34 8.56 8.55
C VAL A 40 13.26 7.82 7.78
N ARG A 41 12.30 8.61 7.28
CA ARG A 41 11.22 8.14 6.42
C ARG A 41 11.00 9.10 5.27
N TYR A 42 11.14 8.57 4.05
CA TYR A 42 10.85 9.30 2.82
C TYR A 42 9.43 8.93 2.39
N THR A 43 8.57 9.93 2.20
CA THR A 43 7.19 9.71 1.76
C THR A 43 6.95 10.55 0.51
N HIS A 44 6.34 9.92 -0.49
CA HIS A 44 5.82 10.60 -1.68
C HIS A 44 4.38 10.18 -1.90
N HIS A 45 3.61 11.05 -2.54
CA HIS A 45 2.22 10.78 -2.90
C HIS A 45 2.07 10.86 -4.42
N TYR A 46 1.18 10.03 -4.93
CA TYR A 46 0.71 10.13 -6.31
C TYR A 46 -0.81 9.98 -6.35
N ARG A 47 -1.44 10.71 -7.25
CA ARG A 47 -2.87 10.59 -7.56
C ARG A 47 -3.02 9.60 -8.70
N LEU A 48 -3.90 8.63 -8.51
CA LEU A 48 -4.42 7.82 -9.61
C LEU A 48 -5.75 8.40 -10.05
N VAL A 49 -5.93 8.53 -11.36
CA VAL A 49 -7.19 8.96 -11.97
C VAL A 49 -7.63 7.89 -12.95
N LEU A 50 -8.86 7.41 -12.81
CA LEU A 50 -9.49 6.45 -13.71
C LEU A 50 -10.62 7.16 -14.46
N GLU A 51 -10.58 7.08 -15.79
CA GLU A 51 -11.61 7.60 -16.67
C GLU A 51 -12.27 6.46 -17.43
N ILE A 52 -13.60 6.44 -17.39
CA ILE A 52 -14.44 5.44 -18.05
C ILE A 52 -15.49 6.20 -18.85
N GLU A 53 -15.67 5.84 -20.12
CA GLU A 53 -16.81 6.29 -20.90
C GLU A 53 -18.02 5.45 -20.57
N ASP A 54 -19.15 6.13 -20.34
CA ASP A 54 -20.44 5.58 -19.95
C ASP A 54 -21.52 6.34 -20.74
N HIS A 55 -22.10 5.68 -21.75
CA HIS A 55 -23.11 6.26 -22.64
C HIS A 55 -22.67 7.59 -23.29
N GLY A 56 -21.39 7.68 -23.67
CA GLY A 56 -20.79 8.87 -24.29
C GLY A 56 -20.35 9.95 -23.31
N GLU A 57 -20.59 9.79 -22.00
CA GLU A 57 -20.08 10.69 -20.96
C GLU A 57 -18.84 10.09 -20.27
N ILE A 58 -17.85 10.93 -19.98
CA ILE A 58 -16.66 10.48 -19.24
C ILE A 58 -16.94 10.59 -17.74
N ARG A 59 -16.94 9.45 -17.07
CA ARG A 59 -16.96 9.35 -15.61
C ARG A 59 -15.55 9.20 -15.08
N THR A 60 -15.23 10.01 -14.08
CA THR A 60 -13.88 10.09 -13.51
C THR A 60 -13.89 9.77 -12.03
N GLY A 61 -12.94 8.95 -11.60
CA GLY A 61 -12.64 8.70 -10.20
C GLY A 61 -11.18 8.97 -9.94
N SER A 62 -10.85 9.46 -8.74
CA SER A 62 -9.47 9.68 -8.34
C SER A 62 -9.21 9.28 -6.90
N SER A 63 -7.97 8.86 -6.60
CA SER A 63 -7.50 8.59 -5.25
C SER A 63 -6.02 8.90 -5.11
N VAL A 64 -5.63 9.51 -3.98
CA VAL A 64 -4.24 9.81 -3.64
C VAL A 64 -3.68 8.70 -2.76
N ILE A 65 -2.57 8.12 -3.23
CA ILE A 65 -1.87 7.02 -2.56
C ILE A 65 -0.51 7.53 -2.07
N GLY A 66 -0.20 7.22 -0.82
CA GLY A 66 1.06 7.55 -0.20
C GLY A 66 1.97 6.33 -0.03
N VAL A 67 3.21 6.46 -0.45
CA VAL A 67 4.24 5.43 -0.30
C VAL A 67 5.34 5.97 0.60
N SER A 68 5.52 5.32 1.75
CA SER A 68 6.59 5.62 2.71
C SER A 68 7.68 4.56 2.66
N PHE A 69 8.92 5.00 2.52
CA PHE A 69 10.12 4.17 2.56
C PHE A 69 11.00 4.55 3.74
N SER A 70 11.45 3.54 4.48
CA SER A 70 12.48 3.69 5.50
C SER A 70 13.67 2.78 5.14
N PRO A 71 14.86 3.35 4.88
CA PRO A 71 16.06 2.56 4.61
C PRO A 71 16.48 1.75 5.84
N PRO A 72 17.33 0.73 5.68
CA PRO A 72 17.94 0.06 6.82
C PRO A 72 18.84 1.04 7.60
N PRO A 73 18.93 0.92 8.93
CA PRO A 73 19.87 1.70 9.72
C PRO A 73 21.32 1.47 9.29
N PRO A 74 22.19 2.50 9.25
CA PRO A 74 23.57 2.36 8.80
C PRO A 74 24.36 1.31 9.59
N TRP A 75 24.12 1.22 10.90
CA TRP A 75 24.79 0.28 11.81
C TRP A 75 24.33 -1.18 11.67
N PHE A 76 23.23 -1.44 10.95
CA PHE A 76 22.75 -2.79 10.66
C PHE A 76 22.74 -3.15 9.17
N ARG A 77 23.22 -2.25 8.29
CA ARG A 77 23.12 -2.41 6.83
C ARG A 77 23.65 -3.76 6.32
N ASN A 78 24.71 -4.28 6.93
CA ASN A 78 25.38 -5.52 6.50
C ASN A 78 24.91 -6.78 7.25
N VAL A 79 24.10 -6.62 8.30
CA VAL A 79 23.66 -7.72 9.17
C VAL A 79 22.17 -8.02 8.97
N PHE A 80 21.35 -6.97 8.85
CA PHE A 80 19.91 -7.07 8.63
C PHE A 80 19.47 -6.01 7.60
N PRO A 81 19.58 -6.29 6.28
CA PRO A 81 19.32 -5.31 5.21
C PRO A 81 17.80 -5.07 4.98
N THR A 82 16.99 -5.03 6.03
CA THR A 82 15.54 -4.91 5.87
C THR A 82 15.13 -3.45 5.69
N SER A 83 14.76 -3.10 4.46
CA SER A 83 14.04 -1.86 4.18
C SER A 83 12.55 -2.06 4.48
N LYS A 84 11.91 -1.04 5.04
CA LYS A 84 10.47 -1.07 5.34
C LYS A 84 9.76 -0.14 4.36
N THR A 85 8.80 -0.68 3.62
CA THR A 85 7.91 0.12 2.78
C THR A 85 6.48 -0.02 3.25
N ARG A 86 5.78 1.11 3.37
CA ARG A 86 4.36 1.16 3.70
C ARG A 86 3.62 1.89 2.58
N ILE A 87 2.47 1.35 2.20
CA ILE A 87 1.54 1.96 1.26
C ILE A 87 0.34 2.35 2.10
N ARG A 88 -0.18 3.56 1.87
CA ARG A 88 -1.41 4.07 2.47
C ARG A 88 -2.29 4.66 1.40
N GLY A 89 -3.58 4.45 1.50
CA GLY A 89 -4.54 5.00 0.56
C GLY A 89 -5.72 4.09 0.33
N GLU A 90 -6.50 4.49 -0.65
CA GLU A 90 -7.77 3.86 -0.99
C GLU A 90 -7.83 3.61 -2.48
N ALA A 91 -8.56 2.56 -2.86
CA ALA A 91 -8.82 2.25 -4.26
C ALA A 91 -9.53 3.42 -4.95
N VAL A 92 -9.30 3.56 -6.26
CA VAL A 92 -10.04 4.53 -7.06
C VAL A 92 -11.42 3.95 -7.33
N VAL A 93 -12.47 4.72 -7.06
CA VAL A 93 -13.86 4.27 -7.21
C VAL A 93 -14.61 5.20 -8.17
N VAL A 94 -15.24 4.61 -9.18
CA VAL A 94 -16.08 5.25 -10.20
C VAL A 94 -17.46 4.60 -10.16
N GLU A 95 -18.51 5.40 -9.99
CA GLU A 95 -19.90 4.93 -10.04
C GLU A 95 -20.46 5.17 -11.45
N LEU A 96 -20.98 4.11 -12.06
CA LEU A 96 -21.59 4.14 -13.39
C LEU A 96 -23.05 4.63 -13.31
N SER A 97 -23.58 5.08 -14.44
CA SER A 97 -24.99 5.49 -14.60
C SER A 97 -25.98 4.38 -14.26
N THR A 98 -25.55 3.12 -14.37
CA THR A 98 -26.33 1.92 -14.04
C THR A 98 -26.42 1.64 -12.54
N GLY A 99 -25.69 2.36 -11.70
CA GLY A 99 -25.55 2.09 -10.26
C GLY A 99 -24.48 1.06 -9.91
N GLN A 100 -23.84 0.44 -10.92
CA GLN A 100 -22.67 -0.42 -10.72
C GLN A 100 -21.44 0.41 -10.36
N VAL A 101 -20.49 -0.21 -9.67
CA VAL A 101 -19.29 0.48 -9.18
C VAL A 101 -18.02 -0.18 -9.69
N VAL A 102 -17.20 0.60 -10.38
CA VAL A 102 -15.88 0.19 -10.88
C VAL A 102 -14.79 0.66 -9.92
N VAL A 103 -13.92 -0.26 -9.52
CA VAL A 103 -12.92 -0.04 -8.50
C VAL A 103 -11.54 -0.46 -8.99
N ALA A 104 -10.62 0.50 -9.19
CA ALA A 104 -9.20 0.19 -9.40
C ALA A 104 -8.50 -0.01 -8.05
N THR A 105 -8.10 -1.26 -7.79
CA THR A 105 -7.60 -1.70 -6.48
C THR A 105 -6.19 -1.22 -6.18
N LEU A 106 -5.73 -1.42 -4.94
CA LEU A 106 -4.36 -1.18 -4.49
C LEU A 106 -3.43 -2.38 -4.74
N ARG A 107 -3.66 -3.13 -5.83
CA ARG A 107 -2.90 -4.32 -6.21
C ARG A 107 -2.82 -4.49 -7.72
N HIS A 108 -1.82 -5.23 -8.17
CA HIS A 108 -1.69 -5.69 -9.56
C HIS A 108 -1.82 -7.22 -9.62
N GLY A 109 -2.42 -7.74 -10.68
CA GLY A 109 -2.60 -9.17 -10.91
C GLY A 109 -3.94 -9.74 -10.43
N TYR A 110 -4.20 -11.00 -10.78
CA TYR A 110 -5.42 -11.72 -10.44
C TYR A 110 -5.29 -12.41 -9.08
N GLU A 111 -6.40 -12.87 -8.54
CA GLU A 111 -6.62 -13.34 -7.16
C GLU A 111 -5.42 -14.06 -6.48
N THR A 112 -4.77 -15.02 -7.13
CA THR A 112 -3.65 -15.79 -6.57
C THR A 112 -2.25 -15.20 -6.81
N SER A 113 -2.12 -14.21 -7.71
CA SER A 113 -0.88 -13.51 -8.05
C SER A 113 -0.86 -12.03 -7.63
N ALA A 114 -1.88 -11.61 -6.87
CA ALA A 114 -2.11 -10.22 -6.48
C ALA A 114 -0.95 -9.64 -5.65
N ASN A 115 -0.17 -8.76 -6.27
CA ASN A 115 1.07 -8.24 -5.72
C ASN A 115 0.98 -6.75 -5.37
N THR A 116 1.11 -6.42 -4.07
CA THR A 116 1.17 -5.02 -3.60
C THR A 116 2.54 -4.36 -3.85
N TYR A 117 3.56 -5.13 -4.21
CA TYR A 117 4.90 -4.62 -4.48
C TYR A 117 4.91 -3.62 -5.64
N ARG A 118 4.07 -3.82 -6.65
CA ARG A 118 4.02 -2.93 -7.81
C ARG A 118 3.50 -1.55 -7.44
N MET A 119 2.48 -1.45 -6.59
CA MET A 119 2.01 -0.18 -6.04
C MET A 119 3.12 0.64 -5.35
N ARG A 120 4.11 -0.03 -4.75
CA ARG A 120 5.28 0.63 -4.14
C ARG A 120 6.21 1.28 -5.17
N ILE A 121 6.34 0.68 -6.34
CA ILE A 121 7.26 1.14 -7.40
C ILE A 121 6.51 1.73 -8.60
N LEU A 122 5.20 1.95 -8.49
CA LEU A 122 4.35 2.32 -9.62
C LEU A 122 4.77 3.67 -10.21
N ALA A 123 4.93 4.70 -9.38
CA ALA A 123 5.41 6.00 -9.83
C ALA A 123 6.78 5.91 -10.52
N ARG A 124 7.68 5.05 -10.01
CA ARG A 124 8.99 4.81 -10.61
C ARG A 124 8.86 4.26 -12.03
N LEU A 125 8.02 3.23 -12.20
CA LEU A 125 7.82 2.56 -13.48
C LEU A 125 7.10 3.48 -14.47
N ALA A 126 6.05 4.18 -14.03
CA ALA A 126 5.25 5.06 -14.86
C ALA A 126 6.06 6.27 -15.36
N LEU A 127 6.87 6.88 -14.49
CA LEU A 127 7.71 8.04 -14.80
C LEU A 127 9.10 7.67 -15.30
N GLN A 128 9.37 6.37 -15.55
CA GLN A 128 10.63 5.85 -16.07
C GLN A 128 11.87 6.32 -15.28
N GLN A 129 11.76 6.26 -13.95
CA GLN A 129 12.81 6.70 -13.04
C GLN A 129 13.79 5.55 -12.73
N ASP A 130 15.04 5.69 -13.16
CA ASP A 130 16.05 4.62 -13.08
C ASP A 130 17.09 4.80 -11.95
N ASP A 131 16.95 5.81 -11.07
CA ASP A 131 17.90 6.01 -9.96
C ASP A 131 17.83 4.83 -8.95
N PRO A 132 18.96 4.18 -8.61
CA PRO A 132 19.03 3.17 -7.56
C PRO A 132 18.52 3.64 -6.17
N ARG A 133 18.51 4.95 -5.91
CA ARG A 133 18.02 5.62 -4.70
C ARG A 133 16.61 6.16 -4.87
N PHE A 134 15.86 5.71 -5.87
CA PHE A 134 14.55 6.24 -6.26
C PHE A 134 13.60 6.49 -5.08
N PHE A 135 13.58 5.64 -4.05
CA PHE A 135 12.72 5.85 -2.88
C PHE A 135 13.03 7.12 -2.07
N MET A 136 14.28 7.59 -2.06
CA MET A 136 14.69 8.81 -1.37
C MET A 136 14.37 10.04 -2.20
N GLU A 137 14.55 9.95 -3.51
CA GLU A 137 14.31 11.03 -4.48
C GLU A 137 12.83 11.18 -4.85
N ALA A 138 12.00 10.14 -4.66
CA ALA A 138 10.61 10.12 -5.11
C ALA A 138 9.74 11.25 -4.53
N ARG A 139 10.14 11.83 -3.39
CA ARG A 139 9.50 13.03 -2.84
C ARG A 139 9.59 14.24 -3.77
N ASN A 140 10.65 14.32 -4.57
CA ASN A 140 10.98 15.43 -5.44
C ASN A 140 10.59 15.17 -6.91
N TRP A 141 10.01 13.99 -7.20
CA TRP A 141 9.55 13.71 -8.54
C TRP A 141 8.33 14.55 -8.89
N GLU A 142 8.30 14.99 -10.12
CA GLU A 142 7.20 15.76 -10.70
C GLU A 142 6.72 15.07 -11.98
N GLY A 143 5.51 15.43 -12.42
CA GLY A 143 4.95 14.98 -13.67
C GLY A 143 3.85 13.93 -13.53
N SER A 144 3.36 13.50 -14.69
CA SER A 144 2.28 12.55 -14.85
C SER A 144 2.58 11.60 -16.00
N ALA A 145 2.06 10.38 -15.89
CA ALA A 145 2.14 9.37 -16.93
C ALA A 145 0.84 8.59 -17.01
N GLU A 146 0.46 8.22 -18.23
CA GLU A 146 -0.61 7.27 -18.47
C GLU A 146 -0.13 5.85 -18.17
N LEU A 147 -0.96 5.08 -17.47
CA LEU A 147 -0.70 3.71 -17.10
C LEU A 147 -1.22 2.78 -18.19
N SER A 148 -0.36 1.87 -18.64
CA SER A 148 -0.70 0.89 -19.66
C SER A 148 -0.35 -0.52 -19.23
N GLY A 149 -1.11 -1.49 -19.77
CA GLY A 149 -0.92 -2.93 -19.55
C GLY A 149 -0.75 -3.28 -18.08
N GLU A 150 0.43 -3.81 -17.77
CA GLU A 150 0.80 -4.35 -16.46
C GLU A 150 0.96 -3.30 -15.33
N LEU A 151 0.95 -2.01 -15.68
CA LEU A 151 0.98 -0.90 -14.71
C LEU A 151 -0.42 -0.50 -14.22
N ILE A 152 -1.47 -0.89 -14.94
CA ILE A 152 -2.85 -0.66 -14.50
C ILE A 152 -3.14 -1.60 -13.31
N PRO A 153 -3.48 -1.05 -12.13
CA PRO A 153 -3.91 -1.87 -11.00
C PRO A 153 -5.15 -2.68 -11.36
N SER A 154 -5.34 -3.82 -10.71
CA SER A 154 -6.45 -4.70 -11.02
C SER A 154 -7.77 -3.99 -10.76
N ILE A 155 -8.68 -4.06 -11.73
CA ILE A 155 -9.98 -3.40 -11.69
C ILE A 155 -11.05 -4.44 -11.34
N LEU A 156 -11.91 -4.08 -10.40
CA LEU A 156 -13.08 -4.85 -9.98
C LEU A 156 -14.35 -4.10 -10.39
N LEU A 157 -15.36 -4.86 -10.75
CA LEU A 157 -16.74 -4.41 -10.90
C LEU A 157 -17.55 -4.96 -9.73
N PHE A 158 -18.35 -4.10 -9.11
CA PHE A 158 -19.37 -4.46 -8.13
C PHE A 158 -20.74 -4.15 -8.72
N GLU A 159 -21.75 -4.98 -8.46
CA GLU A 159 -23.12 -4.70 -8.89
C GLU A 159 -23.69 -3.47 -8.18
N SER A 160 -23.26 -3.22 -6.94
CA SER A 160 -23.62 -2.05 -6.15
C SER A 160 -22.51 -1.71 -5.14
N GLY A 161 -22.41 -0.44 -4.73
CA GLY A 161 -21.51 -0.01 -3.66
C GLY A 161 -21.83 -0.59 -2.28
N ASP A 162 -23.05 -1.11 -2.08
CA ASP A 162 -23.50 -1.72 -0.83
C ASP A 162 -23.28 -3.24 -0.76
N ASP A 163 -23.04 -3.89 -1.90
CA ASP A 163 -22.89 -5.34 -1.98
C ASP A 163 -21.40 -5.73 -2.14
N PRO A 164 -20.74 -6.20 -1.08
CA PRO A 164 -19.35 -6.63 -1.17
C PRO A 164 -19.16 -7.98 -1.86
N TYR A 165 -20.24 -8.72 -2.15
CA TYR A 165 -20.19 -10.10 -2.61
C TYR A 165 -20.28 -10.25 -4.13
N SER A 166 -20.83 -9.26 -4.82
CA SER A 166 -21.03 -9.25 -6.28
C SER A 166 -19.83 -8.72 -7.06
N ARG A 167 -18.63 -9.16 -6.69
CA ARG A 167 -17.39 -8.72 -7.35
C ARG A 167 -17.06 -9.54 -8.59
N GLN A 168 -16.63 -8.86 -9.64
CA GLN A 168 -16.08 -9.48 -10.85
C GLN A 168 -14.81 -8.76 -11.28
N TRP A 169 -13.83 -9.50 -11.81
CA TRP A 169 -12.66 -8.88 -12.43
C TRP A 169 -13.07 -8.18 -13.72
N LEU A 170 -12.64 -6.94 -13.90
CA LEU A 170 -12.95 -6.15 -15.10
C LEU A 170 -11.66 -5.63 -15.75
N PRO A 171 -10.93 -6.48 -16.50
CA PRO A 171 -9.79 -6.03 -17.29
C PRO A 171 -10.16 -4.85 -18.22
N PRO A 172 -9.24 -3.91 -18.50
CA PRO A 172 -9.51 -2.74 -19.36
C PRO A 172 -10.11 -3.08 -20.73
N ASP A 173 -9.72 -4.21 -21.31
CA ASP A 173 -10.18 -4.71 -22.61
C ASP A 173 -11.54 -5.41 -22.56
N SER A 174 -12.02 -5.81 -21.37
CA SER A 174 -13.30 -6.51 -21.19
C SER A 174 -14.49 -5.59 -20.87
N PHE A 175 -14.31 -4.26 -20.84
CA PHE A 175 -15.39 -3.33 -20.49
C PHE A 175 -16.61 -3.50 -21.38
N ARG A 176 -16.41 -3.48 -22.71
CA ARG A 176 -17.50 -3.62 -23.67
C ARG A 176 -18.21 -4.98 -23.59
N GLU A 177 -17.45 -6.03 -23.31
CA GLU A 177 -17.99 -7.40 -23.19
C GLU A 177 -18.84 -7.56 -21.93
N LYS A 178 -18.39 -7.01 -20.80
CA LYS A 178 -19.02 -7.25 -19.49
C LYS A 178 -20.10 -6.23 -19.12
N LEU A 179 -19.96 -4.98 -19.57
CA LEU A 179 -20.88 -3.89 -19.25
C LEU A 179 -21.77 -3.50 -20.45
N GLY A 180 -21.36 -3.84 -21.67
CA GLY A 180 -22.06 -3.50 -22.91
C GLY A 180 -21.30 -2.49 -23.77
N PRO A 181 -21.73 -2.28 -25.03
CA PRO A 181 -20.97 -1.51 -26.03
C PRO A 181 -20.78 -0.02 -25.69
N GLU A 182 -21.66 0.53 -24.84
CA GLU A 182 -21.67 1.92 -24.40
C GLU A 182 -20.65 2.22 -23.29
N PHE A 183 -19.95 1.20 -22.79
CA PHE A 183 -18.95 1.32 -21.74
C PHE A 183 -17.55 1.04 -22.27
N GLN A 184 -16.63 1.96 -21.99
CA GLN A 184 -15.25 1.81 -22.43
C GLN A 184 -14.27 2.33 -21.39
N PHE A 185 -13.22 1.55 -21.12
CA PHE A 185 -12.05 2.05 -20.42
C PHE A 185 -11.36 3.10 -21.29
N GLN A 186 -11.27 4.34 -20.80
CA GLN A 186 -10.61 5.42 -21.53
C GLN A 186 -9.12 5.42 -21.23
N ARG A 187 -8.77 5.69 -19.97
CA ARG A 187 -7.39 5.72 -19.51
C ARG A 187 -7.32 5.65 -18.00
N MET A 188 -6.12 5.35 -17.53
CA MET A 188 -5.76 5.53 -16.13
C MET A 188 -4.45 6.30 -16.06
N THR A 189 -4.39 7.36 -15.28
CA THR A 189 -3.19 8.20 -15.15
C THR A 189 -2.66 8.17 -13.73
N LEU A 190 -1.35 8.34 -13.62
CA LEU A 190 -0.64 8.59 -12.37
C LEU A 190 -0.07 10.00 -12.44
N GLU A 191 -0.20 10.77 -11.37
CA GLU A 191 0.34 12.12 -11.23
C GLU A 191 1.01 12.29 -9.87
N MET A 192 2.24 12.79 -9.83
CA MET A 192 2.89 13.14 -8.56
C MET A 192 2.15 14.31 -7.91
N THR A 193 1.90 14.22 -6.60
CA THR A 193 1.13 15.26 -5.90
C THR A 193 1.63 15.47 -4.47
N SER A 194 1.29 16.64 -3.91
CA SER A 194 1.47 16.97 -2.49
C SER A 194 0.20 16.79 -1.66
N ASP A 195 -0.93 16.49 -2.31
CA ASP A 195 -2.21 16.28 -1.65
C ASP A 195 -2.14 15.19 -0.58
N PRO A 196 -2.97 15.27 0.48
CA PRO A 196 -3.07 14.21 1.46
C PRO A 196 -3.68 12.94 0.87
N VAL A 197 -3.32 11.80 1.46
CA VAL A 197 -3.90 10.49 1.13
C VAL A 197 -5.43 10.52 1.27
N THR A 198 -6.14 10.02 0.25
CA THR A 198 -7.62 10.00 0.20
C THR A 198 -8.20 9.09 1.29
N ARG A 199 -9.34 9.52 1.86
CA ARG A 199 -10.08 8.83 2.95
C ARG A 199 -11.60 8.96 2.79
N GLN A 200 -12.12 8.50 1.66
CA GLN A 200 -13.53 8.65 1.25
C GLN A 200 -14.13 7.34 0.72
N ILE A 201 -13.39 6.22 0.71
CA ILE A 201 -13.88 4.98 0.11
C ILE A 201 -15.17 4.47 0.78
N THR A 202 -15.36 4.75 2.07
CA THR A 202 -16.56 4.36 2.81
C THR A 202 -17.81 5.13 2.35
N GLU A 203 -17.65 6.34 1.79
CA GLU A 203 -18.77 7.09 1.22
C GLU A 203 -19.23 6.48 -0.10
N LYS A 204 -18.30 5.88 -0.85
CA LYS A 204 -18.57 5.26 -2.17
C LYS A 204 -18.85 3.77 -2.10
N LEU A 205 -18.35 3.09 -1.08
CA LEU A 205 -18.54 1.66 -0.81
C LEU A 205 -18.97 1.50 0.66
N PRO A 206 -20.25 1.71 1.00
CA PRO A 206 -20.70 1.75 2.40
C PRO A 206 -20.44 0.46 3.18
N PHE A 207 -20.37 -0.70 2.52
CA PHE A 207 -19.98 -1.96 3.18
C PHE A 207 -18.60 -1.88 3.85
N MET A 208 -17.72 -0.96 3.44
CA MET A 208 -16.40 -0.76 4.07
C MET A 208 -16.48 -0.21 5.50
N ALA A 209 -17.64 0.30 5.93
CA ALA A 209 -17.89 0.69 7.32
C ALA A 209 -18.27 -0.50 8.23
N ARG A 210 -18.73 -1.61 7.63
CA ARG A 210 -19.21 -2.78 8.36
C ARG A 210 -18.05 -3.55 8.99
N ASP A 211 -18.37 -4.38 9.97
CA ASP A 211 -17.39 -5.29 10.56
C ASP A 211 -16.94 -6.32 9.52
N TRP A 212 -15.63 -6.51 9.42
CA TRP A 212 -15.06 -7.33 8.35
C TRP A 212 -15.14 -8.83 8.64
N ASP A 213 -15.28 -9.22 9.91
CA ASP A 213 -15.44 -10.62 10.30
C ASP A 213 -16.91 -11.04 10.12
N GLU A 214 -17.87 -10.16 10.44
CA GLU A 214 -19.29 -10.36 10.08
C GLU A 214 -19.47 -10.58 8.57
N LEU A 215 -18.88 -9.70 7.74
CA LEU A 215 -18.93 -9.84 6.28
C LEU A 215 -18.32 -11.16 5.76
N LYS A 216 -17.27 -11.67 6.41
CA LYS A 216 -16.69 -12.97 6.03
C LYS A 216 -17.60 -14.12 6.41
N GLU A 217 -18.22 -14.07 7.58
CA GLU A 217 -19.16 -15.10 8.02
C GLU A 217 -20.38 -15.15 7.11
N GLU A 218 -20.94 -13.99 6.77
CA GLU A 218 -22.01 -13.85 5.76
C GLU A 218 -21.59 -14.42 4.40
N ALA A 219 -20.41 -14.03 3.89
CA ALA A 219 -19.88 -14.55 2.63
C ALA A 219 -19.78 -16.09 2.65
N ASN A 220 -19.22 -16.65 3.72
CA ASN A 220 -19.06 -18.10 3.89
C ASN A 220 -20.41 -18.82 3.94
N ALA A 221 -21.39 -18.27 4.68
CA ALA A 221 -22.74 -18.83 4.75
C ALA A 221 -23.45 -18.84 3.39
N MET A 222 -23.17 -17.84 2.55
CA MET A 222 -23.68 -17.73 1.18
C MET A 222 -22.88 -18.52 0.14
N GLY A 223 -21.75 -19.13 0.51
CA GLY A 223 -20.82 -19.75 -0.43
C GLY A 223 -20.19 -18.75 -1.41
N ARG A 224 -20.09 -17.46 -1.03
CA ARG A 224 -19.51 -16.37 -1.82
C ARG A 224 -18.15 -15.94 -1.24
N GLY A 225 -17.38 -15.19 -2.02
CA GLY A 225 -16.06 -14.69 -1.62
C GLY A 225 -16.06 -13.20 -1.32
N LEU A 226 -15.58 -12.81 -0.15
CA LEU A 226 -15.34 -11.40 0.20
C LEU A 226 -14.01 -10.91 -0.42
N PRO A 227 -13.93 -9.71 -1.03
CA PRO A 227 -12.65 -9.16 -1.46
C PRO A 227 -11.71 -9.02 -0.26
N GLY A 228 -10.40 -9.00 -0.50
CA GLY A 228 -9.47 -8.67 0.58
C GLY A 228 -9.61 -7.20 0.97
N ARG A 229 -9.81 -6.88 2.26
CA ARG A 229 -9.88 -5.48 2.75
C ARG A 229 -8.72 -4.61 2.25
N LEU A 230 -7.53 -5.20 2.22
CA LEU A 230 -6.28 -4.57 1.78
C LEU A 230 -6.21 -4.30 0.27
N PHE A 231 -7.20 -4.73 -0.51
CA PHE A 231 -7.30 -4.43 -1.93
C PHE A 231 -7.97 -3.07 -2.13
N LEU A 232 -8.84 -2.69 -1.19
CA LEU A 232 -9.65 -1.49 -1.23
C LEU A 232 -9.03 -0.38 -0.38
N ARG A 233 -8.39 -0.71 0.74
CA ARG A 233 -7.82 0.28 1.67
C ARG A 233 -6.56 -0.22 2.39
N ARG A 234 -5.57 0.66 2.57
CA ARG A 234 -4.32 0.40 3.30
C ARG A 234 -3.89 1.55 4.21
#